data_AF-A0A176S777-F1
#
_entry.id   AF-A0A176S777-F1
#
_cell.length_a   1.000
_cell.length_b   1.000
_cell.length_c   1.000
_cell.angle_alpha   90.00
_cell.angle_beta   90.00
_cell.angle_gamma   90.00
#
_symmetry.space_group_name_H-M   'P 1'
#
loop_
_entity.id
_entity.type
_entity.pdbx_description
1 polymer ?
#
loop_
_entity_poly.entity_id
_entity_poly.type
_entity_poly.pdbx_seq_one_letter_code
_entity_poly.pdbx_strand_id
1 'polypeptide(L)'
;MTPEDFGFNRAPLSQIQVHSVEESVAMVRGVLENQASPARDIVALNAGTAIYAADLSDNLADGITQAQSVLSNGAAREKLAEWVKLSQSF
;
A
#
# COMPACT_ATOMS: atom_id res chain seq x y z
N MET A 1 16.98 10.05 0.71
CA MET A 1 15.84 9.22 0.32
C MET A 1 14.63 10.12 0.16
N THR A 2 14.11 10.21 -1.05
CA THR A 2 12.91 10.96 -1.41
C THR A 2 11.96 10.06 -2.20
N PRO A 3 10.66 10.39 -2.33
CA PRO A 3 9.73 9.59 -3.13
C PRO A 3 10.20 9.40 -4.59
N GLU A 4 10.88 10.41 -5.14
CA GLU A 4 11.38 10.42 -6.51
C GLU A 4 12.47 9.35 -6.75
N ASP A 5 13.23 8.96 -5.72
CA ASP A 5 14.24 7.90 -5.79
C ASP A 5 13.62 6.54 -6.19
N PHE A 6 12.30 6.39 -6.04
CA PHE A 6 11.54 5.15 -6.31
C PHE A 6 10.45 5.33 -7.36
N GLY A 7 10.49 6.42 -8.14
CA GLY A 7 9.52 6.68 -9.22
C GLY A 7 8.16 7.22 -8.75
N PHE A 8 8.05 7.68 -7.49
CA PHE A 8 6.85 8.34 -7.01
C PHE A 8 6.97 9.86 -7.10
N ASN A 9 5.82 10.54 -7.21
CA ASN A 9 5.75 11.99 -7.11
C ASN A 9 5.40 12.40 -5.68
N ARG A 10 5.97 13.52 -5.21
CA ARG A 10 5.48 14.15 -3.98
C ARG A 10 4.04 14.61 -4.16
N ALA A 11 3.26 14.43 -3.12
CA ALA A 11 1.90 14.92 -3.02
C ALA A 11 1.71 15.70 -1.70
N PRO A 12 0.87 16.73 -1.68
CA PRO A 12 0.49 17.40 -0.45
C PRO A 12 -0.35 16.47 0.43
N LEU A 13 -0.23 16.60 1.76
CA LEU A 13 -0.99 15.78 2.71
C LEU A 13 -2.51 15.88 2.52
N SER A 14 -2.99 17.01 2.01
CA SER A 14 -4.41 17.19 1.70
C SER A 14 -4.97 16.19 0.67
N GLN A 15 -4.13 15.56 -0.15
CA GLN A 15 -4.56 14.53 -1.10
C GLN A 15 -4.75 13.14 -0.48
N ILE A 16 -4.30 12.93 0.76
CA ILE A 16 -4.51 11.70 1.52
C ILE A 16 -5.27 11.93 2.83
N GLN A 17 -5.73 13.16 3.05
CA GLN A 17 -6.55 13.53 4.20
C GLN A 17 -8.00 13.08 3.96
N VAL A 18 -8.63 12.53 4.99
CA VAL A 18 -10.03 12.09 4.98
C VAL A 18 -10.78 12.70 6.16
N HIS A 19 -12.08 12.91 6.01
CA HIS A 19 -12.94 13.58 7.00
C HIS A 19 -14.02 12.66 7.59
N SER A 20 -14.10 11.42 7.12
CA SER A 20 -15.05 10.42 7.60
C SER A 20 -14.46 9.01 7.55
N VAL A 21 -15.11 8.08 8.26
CA VAL A 21 -14.75 6.66 8.23
C VAL A 21 -14.99 6.08 6.84
N GLU A 22 -16.08 6.49 6.20
CA GLU A 22 -16.48 6.06 4.86
C GLU A 22 -15.44 6.47 3.81
N GLU A 23 -14.92 7.70 3.88
CA GLU A 23 -13.83 8.18 3.02
C GLU A 23 -12.55 7.39 3.24
N SER A 24 -12.19 7.11 4.50
CA SER A 24 -11.02 6.31 4.84
C SER A 24 -11.11 4.90 4.25
N VAL A 25 -12.26 4.24 4.40
CA VAL A 25 -12.52 2.91 3.83
C VAL A 25 -12.47 2.94 2.31
N ALA A 26 -13.08 3.94 1.67
CA ALA A 26 -13.05 4.09 0.22
C ALA A 26 -11.62 4.28 -0.30
N MET A 27 -10.82 5.12 0.36
CA MET A 27 -9.42 5.34 0.01
C MET A 27 -8.58 4.07 0.14
N VAL A 28 -8.68 3.37 1.27
CA VAL A 28 -7.94 2.10 1.49
C VAL A 28 -8.35 1.04 0.47
N ARG A 29 -9.65 0.92 0.16
CA ARG A 29 -10.12 0.02 -0.90
C ARG A 29 -9.53 0.40 -2.26
N GLY A 30 -9.50 1.69 -2.60
CA GLY A 30 -8.86 2.17 -3.84
C GLY A 30 -7.39 1.77 -3.92
N VAL A 31 -6.64 1.88 -2.81
CA VAL A 31 -5.25 1.40 -2.75
C VAL A 31 -5.15 -0.10 -3.02
N LEU A 32 -5.97 -0.92 -2.37
CA LEU A 32 -5.96 -2.37 -2.54
C LEU A 32 -6.42 -2.84 -3.93
N GLU A 33 -7.23 -2.04 -4.63
CA GLU A 33 -7.58 -2.22 -6.04
C GLU A 33 -6.52 -1.64 -7.00
N ASN A 34 -5.35 -1.27 -6.49
CA ASN A 34 -4.24 -0.68 -7.24
C ASN A 34 -4.59 0.62 -8.00
N GLN A 35 -5.57 1.38 -7.54
CA GLN A 35 -5.94 2.65 -8.16
C GLN A 35 -4.81 3.68 -7.99
N ALA A 36 -4.36 4.24 -9.11
CA ALA A 36 -3.29 5.23 -9.12
C ALA A 36 -3.68 6.45 -8.28
N SER A 37 -2.96 6.68 -7.19
CA SER A 37 -3.21 7.77 -6.24
C SER A 37 -2.00 7.98 -5.33
N PRO A 38 -1.84 9.18 -4.73
CA PRO A 38 -0.85 9.42 -3.67
C PRO A 38 -1.00 8.48 -2.47
N ALA A 39 -2.23 8.06 -2.17
CA ALA A 39 -2.50 7.10 -1.11
C ALA A 39 -1.89 5.72 -1.43
N ARG A 40 -1.99 5.26 -2.68
CA ARG A 40 -1.36 4.01 -3.12
C ARG A 40 0.16 4.11 -3.04
N ASP A 41 0.71 5.24 -3.47
CA ASP A 41 2.15 5.45 -3.54
C ASP A 41 2.79 5.48 -2.13
N ILE A 42 2.19 6.18 -1.16
CA ILE A 42 2.70 6.16 0.23
C ILE A 42 2.52 4.79 0.91
N VAL A 43 1.47 4.04 0.58
CA VAL A 43 1.30 2.66 1.08
C VAL A 43 2.38 1.75 0.50
N ALA A 44 2.68 1.83 -0.80
CA ALA A 44 3.76 1.06 -1.41
C ALA A 44 5.12 1.39 -0.79
N LEU A 45 5.39 2.68 -0.53
CA LEU A 45 6.64 3.11 0.11
C LEU A 45 6.78 2.58 1.55
N ASN A 46 5.71 2.70 2.37
CA ASN A 46 5.73 2.21 3.75
C ASN A 46 5.78 0.68 3.82
N ALA A 47 4.99 -0.03 3.01
CA ALA A 47 5.00 -1.48 2.95
C ALA A 47 6.35 -2.01 2.43
N GLY A 48 6.92 -1.37 1.41
CA GLY A 48 8.24 -1.74 0.91
C GLY A 48 9.35 -1.55 1.93
N THR A 49 9.27 -0.48 2.72
CA THR A 49 10.18 -0.26 3.86
C THR A 49 10.02 -1.34 4.92
N ALA A 50 8.78 -1.76 5.20
CA ALA A 50 8.51 -2.85 6.16
C ALA A 50 9.01 -4.21 5.64
N ILE A 51 8.87 -4.50 4.35
CA ILE A 51 9.40 -5.71 3.69
C ILE A 51 10.92 -5.75 3.82
N TYR A 52 11.60 -4.64 3.49
CA TYR A 52 13.05 -4.53 3.62
C TYR A 52 13.49 -4.68 5.09
N ALA A 53 12.83 -3.98 6.02
CA ALA A 53 13.14 -4.06 7.44
C ALA A 53 12.89 -5.45 8.07
N ALA A 54 12.15 -6.32 7.39
CA ALA A 54 11.90 -7.70 7.78
C ALA A 54 12.89 -8.69 7.15
N ASP A 55 13.97 -8.21 6.51
CA ASP A 55 14.96 -9.01 5.77
C ASP A 55 14.34 -9.86 4.64
N LEU A 56 13.24 -9.39 4.04
CA LEU A 56 12.54 -10.06 2.92
C LEU A 56 12.95 -9.51 1.55
N SER A 57 13.83 -8.52 1.49
CA SER A 57 14.40 -7.98 0.26
C SER A 57 15.86 -7.54 0.47
N ASP A 58 16.69 -7.61 -0.58
CA ASP A 58 18.13 -7.33 -0.50
C ASP A 58 18.44 -5.84 -0.26
N ASN A 59 17.53 -4.98 -0.71
CA ASN A 59 17.60 -3.54 -0.47
C ASN A 59 16.18 -2.94 -0.43
N LEU A 60 16.13 -1.65 -0.12
CA LEU A 60 14.88 -0.92 0.03
C LEU A 60 14.11 -0.76 -1.29
N ALA A 61 14.80 -0.57 -2.42
CA ALA A 61 14.15 -0.43 -3.72
C ALA A 61 13.46 -1.73 -4.15
N ASP A 62 14.08 -2.87 -3.85
CA ASP A 62 13.48 -4.19 -4.08
C ASP A 62 12.25 -4.40 -3.20
N GLY A 63 12.29 -3.99 -1.93
CA GLY A 63 11.14 -4.06 -1.03
C GLY A 63 9.96 -3.22 -1.54
N ILE A 64 10.22 -2.00 -2.02
CA ILE A 64 9.20 -1.13 -2.62
C ILE A 64 8.65 -1.74 -3.93
N THR A 65 9.52 -2.29 -4.77
CA THR A 65 9.11 -2.99 -6.01
C THR A 65 8.21 -4.18 -5.69
N GLN A 66 8.54 -4.95 -4.64
CA GLN A 66 7.71 -6.06 -4.19
C GLN A 66 6.35 -5.58 -3.67
N ALA A 67 6.29 -4.50 -2.89
CA ALA A 67 5.03 -3.91 -2.44
C ALA A 67 4.15 -3.44 -3.62
N GLN A 68 4.74 -2.80 -4.63
CA GLN A 68 4.04 -2.42 -5.86
C GLN A 68 3.51 -3.65 -6.62
N SER A 69 4.29 -4.73 -6.69
CA SER A 69 3.87 -5.99 -7.31
C SER A 69 2.66 -6.60 -6.59
N VAL A 70 2.71 -6.68 -5.25
CA VAL A 70 1.64 -7.22 -4.40
C VAL A 70 0.34 -6.41 -4.47
N LEU A 71 0.43 -5.09 -4.64
CA LEU A 71 -0.73 -4.25 -4.92
C LEU A 71 -1.26 -4.51 -6.34
N SER A 72 -0.40 -4.46 -7.35
CA SER A 72 -0.81 -4.51 -8.76
C SER A 72 -1.35 -5.86 -9.23
N ASN A 73 -0.89 -6.96 -8.63
CA ASN A 73 -1.41 -8.30 -8.92
C ASN A 73 -2.65 -8.67 -8.10
N GLY A 74 -3.11 -7.80 -7.19
CA GLY A 74 -4.30 -8.02 -6.36
C GLY A 74 -4.11 -8.89 -5.12
N ALA A 75 -2.91 -9.42 -4.86
CA ALA A 75 -2.64 -10.28 -3.71
C ALA A 75 -2.93 -9.60 -2.36
N ALA A 76 -2.68 -8.29 -2.25
CA ALA A 76 -3.03 -7.52 -1.04
C ALA A 76 -4.54 -7.56 -0.75
N ARG A 77 -5.36 -7.34 -1.79
CA ARG A 77 -6.83 -7.37 -1.68
C ARG A 77 -7.34 -8.76 -1.33
N GLU A 78 -6.78 -9.78 -1.97
CA GLU A 78 -7.12 -11.19 -1.70
C GLU A 78 -6.78 -11.56 -0.25
N LYS A 79 -5.61 -11.13 0.25
CA LYS A 79 -5.21 -11.36 1.64
C LYS A 79 -6.19 -10.75 2.64
N LEU A 80 -6.69 -9.54 2.38
CA LEU A 80 -7.73 -8.93 3.21
C LEU A 80 -9.02 -9.76 3.19
N ALA A 81 -9.45 -10.23 2.01
CA ALA A 81 -10.66 -11.06 1.89
C ALA A 81 -10.51 -12.39 2.64
N GLU A 82 -9.34 -13.04 2.57
CA GLU A 82 -9.02 -14.24 3.34
C GLU A 82 -9.08 -13.97 4.86
N TRP A 83 -8.50 -12.85 5.32
CA TRP A 83 -8.50 -12.49 6.73
C TRP A 83 -9.91 -12.18 7.26
N VAL A 84 -10.76 -11.53 6.48
CA VAL A 84 -12.17 -11.31 6.83
C VAL A 84 -12.90 -12.65 6.97
N LYS A 85 -12.73 -13.56 6.01
CA LYS A 85 -13.35 -14.90 6.08
C LYS A 85 -12.89 -15.68 7.31
N LEU A 86 -11.59 -15.63 7.61
CA LEU A 86 -11.02 -16.31 8.76
C LEU A 86 -11.55 -15.74 10.09
N SER A 87 -11.53 -14.42 10.25
CA SER A 87 -11.96 -13.77 11.50
C SER A 87 -13.44 -13.93 11.82
N GLN A 88 -14.28 -14.21 10.81
CA GLN A 88 -15.71 -14.49 10.97
C GLN A 88 -16.04 -16.00 11.14
N SER A 89 -15.03 -16.86 11.13
CA SER A 89 -15.21 -18.32 11.29
C SER A 89 -15.01 -18.82 12.72
N PHE A 90 -14.71 -17.92 13.65
CA PHE A 90 -14.63 -18.14 15.10
C PHE A 90 -15.86 -17.53 15.79
#